data_AF-A0A3M1X519-F1
#
_entry.id   AF-A0A3M1X519-F1
#
_cell.length_a   1.000
_cell.length_b   1.000
_cell.length_c   1.000
_cell.angle_alpha   90.00
_cell.angle_beta   90.00
_cell.angle_gamma   90.00
#
_symmetry.space_group_name_H-M   'P 1'
#
loop_
_entity.id
_entity.type
_entity.pdbx_description
1 polymer ?
#
loop_
_entity_poly.entity_id
_entity_poly.type
_entity_poly.pdbx_seq_one_letter_code
_entity_poly.pdbx_strand_id
1 'polypeptide(L)' 'QEADLFFEDLSDQVIRDDLFERLLTFPNVLVTGHQGFFTEEALEAIARTTLDNIRCFETGGQCPNAIPPMPVPAARS' A
#
# COMPACT_ATOMS: atom_id res chain seq x y z
N GLN A 1 -5.86 -4.93 2.71
CA GLN A 1 -6.94 -4.42 3.59
C GLN A 1 -6.71 -2.94 3.96
N GLU A 2 -6.07 -2.16 3.08
CA GLU A 2 -5.96 -0.70 3.23
C GLU A 2 -6.22 0.03 1.89
N ALA A 3 -6.52 -0.68 0.80
CA ALA A 3 -6.67 -0.06 -0.51
C ALA A 3 -7.70 1.09 -0.52
N ASP A 4 -8.83 0.93 0.17
CA ASP A 4 -9.89 1.95 0.19
C ASP A 4 -9.53 3.23 0.95
N LEU A 5 -8.44 3.25 1.74
CA LEU A 5 -8.01 4.43 2.52
C LEU A 5 -6.89 5.23 1.86
N PHE A 6 -6.18 4.67 0.86
CA PHE A 6 -4.95 5.28 0.31
C PHE A 6 -5.11 5.87 -1.10
N PHE A 7 -6.25 5.66 -1.76
CA PHE A 7 -6.52 6.22 -3.10
C PHE A 7 -7.44 7.45 -3.09
N GLU A 8 -7.97 7.83 -1.93
CA GLU A 8 -8.72 9.08 -1.76
C GLU A 8 -7.96 10.04 -0.84
N ASP A 9 -8.00 11.33 -1.15
CA ASP A 9 -7.53 12.36 -0.23
C ASP A 9 -8.52 12.45 0.94
N LEU A 10 -8.23 11.70 1.98
CA LEU A 10 -9.03 11.62 3.21
C LEU A 10 -8.53 12.59 4.28
N SER A 11 -7.73 13.60 3.92
CA SER A 11 -7.21 14.60 4.88
C SER A 11 -8.33 15.29 5.68
N ASP A 12 -9.52 15.42 5.08
CA ASP A 12 -10.72 15.99 5.71
C ASP A 12 -11.73 14.95 6.24
N GLN A 13 -11.48 13.63 6.08
CA GLN A 13 -12.34 12.59 6.63
C GLN A 13 -11.91 12.21 8.04
N VAL A 14 -12.78 12.47 9.01
CA VAL A 14 -12.65 11.92 10.37
C VAL A 14 -12.79 10.40 10.26
N ILE A 15 -11.67 9.70 10.30
CA ILE A 15 -11.61 8.23 10.40
C ILE A 15 -12.23 7.85 11.75
N ARG A 16 -13.52 7.52 11.77
CA ARG A 16 -14.22 7.00 12.97
C ARG A 16 -13.88 5.53 13.17
N ASP A 17 -12.63 5.28 13.54
CA ASP A 17 -12.23 4.00 14.10
C ASP A 17 -12.05 4.19 15.61
N ASP A 18 -13.09 3.83 16.37
CA ASP A 18 -13.14 3.99 17.83
C ASP A 18 -11.97 3.29 18.54
N LEU A 19 -11.39 2.22 17.95
CA LEU A 19 -10.21 1.55 18.49
C LEU A 19 -8.96 2.39 18.24
N PHE A 20 -8.78 2.90 17.02
CA PHE A 20 -7.68 3.79 16.66
C PHE A 20 -7.70 5.07 17.51
N GLU A 21 -8.85 5.72 17.63
CA GLU A 21 -9.02 6.92 18.47
C GLU A 21 -8.66 6.65 19.93
N ARG A 22 -9.08 5.50 20.49
CA ARG A 22 -8.72 5.12 21.85
C ARG A 22 -7.22 4.89 22.02
N LEU A 23 -6.54 4.29 21.04
CA LEU A 23 -5.09 4.08 21.09
C LEU A 23 -4.32 5.40 21.18
N LEU A 24 -4.80 6.46 20.51
CA LEU A 24 -4.19 7.80 20.54
C LEU A 24 -4.28 8.48 21.92
N THR A 25 -5.14 8.01 22.83
CA THR A 25 -5.29 8.59 24.19
C THR A 25 -4.29 8.07 25.21
N PHE A 26 -3.59 6.95 24.94
CA PHE A 26 -2.69 6.33 25.89
C PHE A 26 -1.27 6.92 25.82
N PRO A 27 -0.69 7.41 26.93
CA PRO A 27 0.63 8.04 26.92
C PRO A 27 1.78 7.04 26.68
N ASN A 28 1.50 5.74 26.75
CA ASN A 28 2.44 4.65 26.49
C ASN A 28 2.25 4.02 25.10
N VAL A 29 1.48 4.66 24.21
CA VAL A 29 1.27 4.23 22.83
C VAL A 29 1.86 5.27 21.90
N LEU A 30 2.76 4.84 21.02
CA LEU A 30 3.28 5.66 19.92
C LEU A 30 2.70 5.11 18.61
N VAL A 31 1.91 5.93 17.94
CA VAL A 31 1.42 5.63 16.59
C VAL A 31 2.27 6.42 15.60
N THR A 32 2.84 5.72 14.63
CA THR A 32 3.43 6.33 13.45
C THR A 32 2.59 5.95 12.24
N GLY A 33 2.72 6.70 11.14
CA GLY A 33 2.16 6.23 9.87
C GLY A 33 2.81 4.92 9.42
N HIS A 34 2.45 4.47 8.23
CA HIS A 34 3.03 3.30 7.59
C HIS A 34 4.48 3.55 7.11
N GLN A 35 5.32 4.15 7.96
CA GLN A 35 6.68 4.60 7.65
C GLN A 35 7.75 3.62 8.16
N GLY A 36 7.36 2.44 8.65
CA GLY A 36 8.31 1.41 9.09
C GLY A 36 9.27 0.96 7.98
N PHE A 37 8.89 1.13 6.70
CA PHE A 37 9.73 0.83 5.55
C PHE A 37 10.68 1.97 5.16
N PHE A 38 10.61 3.15 5.78
CA PHE A 38 11.24 4.36 5.25
C PHE A 38 12.72 4.48 5.67
N THR A 39 13.53 3.49 5.28
CA THR A 39 14.99 3.47 5.43
C THR A 39 15.67 3.54 4.06
N GLU A 40 16.93 3.96 4.02
CA GLU A 40 17.70 4.03 2.77
C GLU A 40 17.79 2.67 2.07
N GLU A 41 18.07 1.61 2.82
CA GLU A 41 18.21 0.24 2.31
C GLU A 41 16.90 -0.31 1.75
N ALA A 42 15.79 -0.03 2.42
CA ALA A 42 14.48 -0.46 1.98
C ALA A 42 14.06 0.26 0.69
N LEU A 43 14.33 1.56 0.58
CA LEU A 43 14.07 2.32 -0.66
C LEU A 43 14.96 1.86 -1.81
N GLU A 44 16.23 1.57 -1.56
CA GLU A 44 17.14 1.00 -2.56
C GLU A 44 16.62 -0.36 -3.06
N ALA A 45 16.20 -1.23 -2.14
CA ALA A 45 15.62 -2.53 -2.48
C ALA A 45 14.31 -2.39 -3.29
N ILE A 46 13.45 -1.44 -2.94
CA ILE A 46 12.21 -1.13 -3.68
C ILE A 46 12.54 -0.66 -5.10
N ALA A 47 13.49 0.28 -5.25
CA ALA A 47 13.89 0.81 -6.54
C ALA A 47 14.46 -0.30 -7.44
N ARG A 48 15.38 -1.10 -6.91
CA ARG A 48 15.96 -2.23 -7.64
C ARG A 48 14.90 -3.26 -8.06
N THR A 49 14.04 -3.68 -7.15
CA THR A 49 12.95 -4.63 -7.44
C THR A 49 12.00 -4.09 -8.51
N THR A 50 11.74 -2.78 -8.48
CA THR A 50 10.88 -2.12 -9.48
C THR A 50 11.50 -2.17 -10.88
N LEU A 51 12.79 -1.86 -11.01
CA LEU A 51 13.51 -1.95 -12.28
C LEU A 51 13.58 -3.39 -12.80
N ASP A 52 13.81 -4.35 -11.92
CA ASP A 52 13.83 -5.77 -12.28
C ASP A 52 12.43 -6.26 -12.75
N ASN A 53 11.35 -5.76 -12.12
CA ASN A 53 9.99 -6.03 -12.58
C ASN A 53 9.72 -5.47 -13.98
N ILE A 54 10.13 -4.23 -14.26
CA ILE A 54 9.98 -3.60 -15.58
C ILE A 54 10.73 -4.42 -16.63
N ARG A 55 11.99 -4.77 -16.36
CA ARG A 55 12.80 -5.59 -17.27
C ARG A 55 12.17 -6.96 -17.53
N CYS A 56 11.58 -7.57 -16.51
CA CYS A 56 10.87 -8.84 -16.68
C CYS A 56 9.70 -8.70 -17.66
N PHE A 57 8.91 -7.64 -17.54
CA PHE A 57 7.80 -7.38 -18.47
C PHE A 57 8.31 -7.12 -19.90
N GLU A 58 9.36 -6.33 -20.07
CA GLU A 58 9.94 -6.03 -21.39
C GLU A 58 10.48 -7.28 -22.10
N THR A 59 11.04 -8.22 -21.35
CA THR A 59 11.67 -9.44 -21.89
C THR A 59 10.70 -10.61 -22.05
N GLY A 60 9.43 -10.45 -21.68
CA GLY A 60 8.40 -11.48 -21.79
C GLY A 60 8.58 -12.66 -20.83
N GLY A 61 9.29 -12.44 -19.72
CA GLY A 61 9.56 -13.46 -18.70
C GLY A 61 8.38 -13.72 -17.76
N GLN A 62 8.56 -14.69 -16.85
CA GLN A 62 7.65 -14.87 -15.71
C GLN A 62 7.96 -13.83 -14.64
N CYS A 63 7.03 -12.90 -14.41
CA CYS A 63 7.24 -11.80 -13.47
C CYS A 63 6.61 -12.14 -12.10
N PRO A 64 7.43 -12.44 -11.07
CA PRO A 64 6.94 -12.97 -9.79
C PRO A 64 6.05 -11.96 -9.04
N ASN A 65 6.25 -10.67 -9.29
CA ASN A 65 5.50 -9.59 -8.66
C ASN A 65 4.35 -9.06 -9.55
N ALA A 66 4.00 -9.77 -10.64
CA ALA A 66 2.89 -9.37 -11.49
C ALA A 66 1.58 -9.49 -10.72
N ILE A 67 0.82 -8.39 -10.67
CA ILE A 67 -0.53 -8.39 -10.11
C ILE A 67 -1.50 -8.80 -11.21
N PRO A 68 -2.31 -9.85 -11.01
CA PRO A 68 -3.29 -10.27 -12.00
C PRO A 68 -4.32 -9.16 -12.22
N PRO A 69 -4.87 -9.03 -13.44
CA PRO A 69 -5.94 -8.07 -13.70
C PRO A 69 -7.14 -8.36 -12.78
N MET A 70 -7.74 -7.30 -12.23
CA MET A 70 -8.98 -7.43 -11.48
C MET A 70 -10.07 -7.99 -12.42
N PRO A 71 -10.88 -8.97 -11.99
CA PRO A 71 -12.01 -9.43 -12.79
C PRO A 71 -12.96 -8.26 -13.04
N VAL A 72 -13.25 -7.97 -14.31
CA VAL A 72 -14.26 -6.97 -14.68
C VAL A 72 -15.62 -7.48 -14.18
N PRO A 73 -16.36 -6.73 -13.35
CA PRO A 73 -17.69 -7.13 -12.92
C PRO A 73 -18.57 -7.33 -14.15
N ALA A 74 -19.29 -8.45 -14.21
CA ALA A 74 -20.24 -8.68 -15.31
C ALA A 74 -21.20 -7.48 -15.40
N ALA A 75 -21.29 -6.88 -16.58
CA ALA A 75 -22.21 -5.77 -16.84
C ALA A 75 -23.62 -6.21 -16.44
N ARG A 76 -24.22 -5.51 -15.47
CA ARG A 76 -25.61 -5.76 -15.08
C ARG A 76 -26.49 -5.40 -16.28
N SER A 77 -27.24 -6.38 -16.78
CA SER A 77 -28.30 -6.22 -17.79
C SER A 77 -29.47 -5.41 -17.25
#